data_AF-A0AAV3QTY1-F1
#
_entry.id   AF-A0AAV3QTY1-F1
#
_cell.length_a   1.000
_cell.length_b   1.000
_cell.length_c   1.000
_cell.angle_alpha   90.00
_cell.angle_beta   90.00
_cell.angle_gamma   90.00
#
_symmetry.space_group_name_H-M   'P 1'
#
loop_
_entity.id
_entity.type
_entity.pdbx_description
1 polymer ?
#
loop_
_entity_poly.entity_id
_entity_poly.type
_entity_poly.pdbx_seq_one_letter_code
_entity_poly.pdbx_strand_id
1 'polypeptide(L)'
;MVVCGRDKFGYLTGDFAEPLINHSKYRSWQAENSMVMAWLVNSVADDISNNYMYFQIAKDIWNDCKVMYFDVENTSQKREIVSQLQEFKQGHLSMTKYYTDLKKIWQ
;
A
#
# COMPACT_ATOMS: atom_id res chain seq x y z
N MET A 1 0.01 -13.52 9.19
CA MET A 1 1.08 -12.67 8.62
C MET A 1 2.40 -12.99 9.33
N VAL A 2 3.33 -13.68 8.65
CA VAL A 2 4.57 -14.24 9.24
C VAL A 2 5.52 -13.15 9.77
N VAL A 3 5.46 -11.94 9.19
CA VAL A 3 6.33 -10.81 9.55
C VAL A 3 6.04 -10.26 10.95
N CYS A 4 4.76 -10.02 11.28
CA CYS A 4 4.36 -9.52 12.61
C CYS A 4 4.54 -10.59 13.70
N GLY A 5 4.35 -11.87 13.37
CA GLY A 5 4.55 -12.97 14.31
C GLY A 5 6.01 -13.27 14.64
N ARG A 6 6.96 -12.66 13.93
CA ARG A 6 8.42 -12.84 14.15
C ARG A 6 9.12 -11.56 14.58
N ASP A 7 8.35 -10.55 15.00
CA ASP A 7 8.86 -9.24 15.45
C ASP A 7 9.77 -8.52 14.42
N LYS A 8 9.51 -8.77 13.12
CA LYS A 8 10.29 -8.21 12.00
C LYS A 8 9.55 -7.07 11.30
N PHE A 9 8.48 -6.56 11.91
CA PHE A 9 7.67 -5.48 11.34
C PHE A 9 8.48 -4.19 11.15
N GLY A 10 9.50 -3.96 11.99
CA GLY A 10 10.41 -2.81 11.88
C GLY A 10 11.16 -2.71 10.54
N TYR A 11 11.31 -3.83 9.80
CA TYR A 11 11.90 -3.83 8.45
C TYR A 11 10.94 -3.27 7.38
N LEU A 12 9.63 -3.28 7.64
CA LEU A 12 8.60 -2.75 6.75
C LEU A 12 8.30 -1.28 7.03
N THR A 13 8.33 -0.85 8.29
CA THR A 13 8.13 0.54 8.72
C THR A 13 9.40 1.37 8.55
N GLY A 14 10.57 0.73 8.60
CA GLY A 14 11.88 1.38 8.60
C GLY A 14 12.36 1.77 10.00
N ASP A 15 11.73 1.25 11.05
CA ASP A 15 12.24 1.37 12.42
C ASP A 15 13.60 0.68 12.58
N PHE A 16 13.84 -0.39 11.81
CA PHE A 16 15.15 -1.00 11.65
C PHE A 16 15.85 -0.39 10.44
N ALA A 17 16.37 0.82 10.59
CA ALA A 17 17.11 1.54 9.55
C ALA A 17 18.38 0.78 9.12
N GLU A 18 18.75 0.96 7.85
CA GLU A 18 19.96 0.39 7.27
C GLU A 18 21.20 0.86 8.06
N PRO A 19 21.97 -0.05 8.68
CA PRO A 19 23.20 0.30 9.36
C PRO A 19 24.25 0.75 8.34
N LEU A 20 25.24 1.54 8.78
CA LEU A 20 26.42 1.81 7.97
C LEU A 20 27.12 0.48 7.61
N ILE A 21 27.63 0.37 6.38
CA ILE A 21 28.31 -0.83 5.84
C ILE A 21 29.43 -1.33 6.78
N ASN A 22 30.10 -0.40 7.47
CA ASN A 22 31.22 -0.71 8.36
C ASN A 22 30.77 -1.16 9.76
N HIS A 23 29.46 -1.20 10.03
CA HIS A 23 28.93 -1.57 11.33
C HIS A 23 28.85 -3.10 11.46
N SER A 24 29.23 -3.63 12.63
CA SER A 24 29.24 -5.07 12.90
C SER A 24 27.88 -5.76 12.69
N LYS A 25 26.78 -5.01 12.82
CA LYS A 25 25.40 -5.48 12.62
C LYS A 25 24.90 -5.42 11.17
N TYR A 26 25.64 -4.83 10.23
CA TYR A 26 25.20 -4.67 8.84
C TYR A 26 24.88 -6.02 8.19
N ARG A 27 25.76 -7.02 8.35
CA ARG A 27 25.56 -8.35 7.77
C ARG A 27 24.31 -9.06 8.31
N SER A 28 24.06 -8.96 9.61
CA SER A 28 22.86 -9.52 10.25
C SER A 28 21.60 -8.81 9.75
N TRP A 29 21.64 -7.47 9.70
CA TRP A 29 20.53 -6.69 9.17
C TRP A 29 20.22 -7.03 7.70
N GLN A 30 21.26 -7.17 6.86
CA GLN A 30 21.11 -7.51 5.46
C GLN A 30 20.45 -8.89 5.28
N ALA A 31 20.89 -9.90 6.04
CA ALA A 31 20.28 -11.23 5.99
C ALA A 31 18.81 -11.23 6.42
N GLU A 32 18.47 -10.46 7.46
CA GLU A 32 17.09 -10.32 7.91
C GLU A 32 16.21 -9.56 6.93
N ASN A 33 16.73 -8.47 6.36
CA ASN A 33 16.06 -7.70 5.30
C ASN A 33 15.78 -8.59 4.08
N SER A 34 16.77 -9.37 3.60
CA SER A 34 16.57 -10.31 2.49
C SER A 34 15.54 -11.39 2.79
N MET A 35 15.46 -11.88 4.04
CA MET A 35 14.43 -12.83 4.43
C MET A 35 13.02 -12.22 4.41
N VAL A 36 12.88 -10.98 4.88
CA VAL A 36 11.59 -10.27 4.82
C VAL A 36 11.20 -9.97 3.36
N MET A 37 12.15 -9.59 2.51
CA MET A 37 11.93 -9.44 1.07
C MET A 37 11.42 -10.75 0.45
N ALA A 38 12.07 -11.88 0.75
CA ALA A 38 11.61 -13.18 0.25
C ALA A 38 10.19 -13.50 0.71
N TRP A 39 9.83 -13.21 1.97
CA TRP A 39 8.45 -13.40 2.44
C TRP A 39 7.46 -12.48 1.73
N LEU A 40 7.82 -11.23 1.46
CA LEU A 40 6.97 -10.31 0.71
C LEU A 40 6.76 -10.84 -0.71
N VAL A 41 7.83 -11.14 -1.44
CA VAL A 41 7.78 -11.65 -2.82
C VAL A 41 6.97 -12.94 -2.91
N ASN A 42 7.17 -13.90 -2.00
CA ASN A 42 6.39 -15.14 -1.96
C ASN A 42 4.92 -14.94 -1.54
N SER A 43 4.55 -13.76 -1.03
CA SER A 43 3.17 -13.42 -0.68
C SER A 43 2.44 -12.67 -1.79
N VAL A 44 3.14 -12.26 -2.86
CA VAL A 44 2.54 -11.61 -4.04
C VAL A 44 2.40 -12.62 -5.16
N ALA A 45 1.46 -12.38 -6.09
CA ALA A 45 1.29 -13.23 -7.27
C ALA A 45 2.53 -13.21 -8.17
N ASP A 46 2.79 -14.34 -8.84
CA ASP A 46 4.04 -14.60 -9.58
C ASP A 46 4.29 -13.57 -10.71
N ASP A 47 3.23 -13.01 -11.28
CA ASP A 47 3.25 -11.98 -12.31
C ASP A 47 3.84 -10.65 -11.82
N ILE A 48 3.70 -10.35 -10.54
CA ILE A 48 4.10 -9.07 -9.93
C ILE A 48 5.40 -9.23 -9.13
N SER A 49 5.74 -10.47 -8.77
CA SER A 49 7.01 -10.85 -8.11
C SER A 49 8.27 -10.39 -8.87
N ASN A 50 8.26 -10.44 -10.20
CA ASN A 50 9.39 -10.04 -11.06
C ASN A 50 9.71 -8.54 -10.96
N ASN A 51 8.71 -7.70 -10.70
CA ASN A 51 8.93 -6.25 -10.54
C ASN A 51 9.71 -5.95 -9.25
N TYR A 52 9.67 -6.85 -8.26
CA TYR A 52 10.31 -6.66 -6.96
C TYR A 52 11.78 -7.13 -6.90
N MET A 53 12.28 -7.81 -7.94
CA MET A 53 13.66 -8.32 -7.96
C MET A 53 14.74 -7.22 -7.94
N TYR A 54 14.39 -5.98 -8.33
CA TYR A 54 15.32 -4.85 -8.39
C TYR A 54 15.43 -4.07 -7.09
N PHE A 55 14.54 -4.30 -6.12
CA PHE A 55 14.57 -3.59 -4.85
C PHE A 55 15.66 -4.17 -3.94
N GLN A 56 16.32 -3.31 -3.16
CA GLN A 56 17.36 -3.72 -2.21
C GLN A 56 16.84 -3.80 -0.76
N ILE A 57 15.70 -3.17 -0.46
CA ILE A 57 15.18 -3.02 0.89
C ILE A 57 13.71 -3.47 0.93
N ALA A 58 13.35 -4.27 1.94
CA ALA A 58 11.98 -4.75 2.15
C ALA A 58 10.95 -3.61 2.31
N LYS A 59 11.38 -2.50 2.92
CA LYS A 59 10.58 -1.28 3.07
C LYS A 59 10.09 -0.72 1.74
N ASP A 60 10.95 -0.72 0.72
CA ASP A 60 10.62 -0.15 -0.57
C ASP A 60 9.64 -1.05 -1.33
N ILE A 61 9.84 -2.37 -1.28
CA ILE A 61 8.86 -3.36 -1.78
C ILE A 61 7.51 -3.15 -1.08
N TRP A 62 7.51 -3.00 0.24
CA TRP A 62 6.28 -2.78 1.01
C TRP A 62 5.56 -1.48 0.66
N ASN A 63 6.31 -0.40 0.43
CA ASN A 63 5.73 0.88 0.01
C ASN A 63 5.15 0.80 -1.40
N ASP A 64 5.85 0.17 -2.34
CA ASP A 64 5.37 -0.02 -3.70
C ASP A 64 4.12 -0.90 -3.74
N CYS A 65 4.11 -2.02 -3.00
CA CYS A 65 2.91 -2.84 -2.81
C CYS A 65 1.74 -2.03 -2.24
N LYS A 66 1.98 -1.16 -1.25
CA LYS A 66 0.92 -0.29 -0.71
C LYS A 66 0.36 0.65 -1.76
N VAL A 67 1.21 1.29 -2.56
CA VAL A 67 0.74 2.19 -3.63
C VAL A 67 -0.03 1.39 -4.69
N MET A 68 0.54 0.30 -5.17
CA MET A 68 -0.03 -0.48 -6.28
C MET A 68 -1.35 -1.16 -5.92
N TYR A 69 -1.50 -1.68 -4.71
CA TYR A 69 -2.70 -2.43 -4.32
C TYR A 69 -3.64 -1.66 -3.41
N PHE A 70 -3.14 -0.87 -2.46
CA PHE A 70 -3.99 -0.15 -1.52
C PHE A 70 -4.37 1.26 -2.01
N ASP A 71 -3.51 1.92 -2.80
CA ASP A 71 -3.78 3.28 -3.28
C ASP A 71 -4.50 3.30 -4.64
N VAL A 72 -4.30 2.30 -5.50
CA VAL A 72 -5.02 2.20 -6.79
C VAL A 72 -6.51 1.93 -6.60
N GLU A 73 -6.90 1.07 -5.65
CA GLU A 73 -8.31 0.85 -5.32
C GLU A 73 -8.94 2.12 -4.73
N ASN A 74 -8.27 2.77 -3.77
CA ASN A 74 -8.77 4.00 -3.14
C ASN A 74 -8.81 5.19 -4.11
N THR A 75 -7.81 5.35 -4.98
CA THR A 75 -7.75 6.47 -5.94
C THR A 75 -8.77 6.30 -7.06
N SER A 76 -9.01 5.06 -7.51
CA SER A 76 -10.05 4.77 -8.50
C SER A 76 -11.45 5.00 -7.93
N GLN A 77 -11.74 4.49 -6.73
CA GLN A 77 -12.99 4.75 -6.02
C GLN A 77 -13.18 6.24 -5.74
N LYS A 78 -12.15 6.94 -5.28
CA LYS A 78 -12.20 8.39 -5.03
C LYS A 78 -12.44 9.18 -6.31
N ARG A 79 -11.81 8.80 -7.42
CA ARG A 79 -12.06 9.42 -8.74
C ARG A 79 -13.47 9.15 -9.23
N GLU A 80 -13.98 7.95 -9.03
CA GLU A 80 -15.34 7.58 -9.40
C GLU A 80 -16.36 8.41 -8.61
N ILE A 81 -16.20 8.55 -7.29
CA ILE A 81 -17.05 9.40 -6.44
C ILE A 81 -16.97 10.87 -6.88
N VAL A 82 -15.77 11.39 -7.16
CA VAL A 82 -15.60 12.78 -7.63
C VAL A 82 -16.24 12.98 -9.00
N SER A 83 -16.14 12.02 -9.91
CA SER A 83 -16.79 12.06 -11.23
C SER A 83 -18.31 12.05 -11.08
N GLN A 84 -18.84 11.16 -10.24
CA GLN A 84 -20.28 11.11 -9.94
C GLN A 84 -20.77 12.43 -9.37
N LEU A 85 -20.02 13.07 -8.45
CA LEU A 85 -20.36 14.39 -7.89
C LEU A 85 -20.30 15.51 -8.93
N GLN A 86 -19.35 15.49 -9.86
CA GLN A 86 -19.24 16.50 -10.92
C GLN A 86 -20.41 16.41 -11.91
N GLU A 87 -20.91 15.20 -12.16
CA GLU A 87 -22.09 14.96 -12.99
C GLU A 87 -23.41 15.15 -12.23
N PHE A 88 -23.39 15.11 -10.89
CA PHE A 88 -24.58 15.25 -10.05
C PHE A 88 -25.09 16.69 -9.99
N LYS A 89 -25.99 17.05 -10.91
CA LYS A 89 -26.71 18.33 -10.90
C LYS A 89 -28.13 18.14 -10.38
N GLN A 90 -28.58 19.08 -9.54
CA GLN A 90 -29.91 19.06 -8.94
C GLN A 90 -31.06 18.95 -9.97
N GLY A 91 -30.91 19.57 -11.15
CA GLY A 91 -31.89 19.46 -12.24
C GLY A 91 -33.32 19.78 -11.80
N HIS A 92 -34.26 18.87 -12.05
CA HIS A 92 -35.66 18.95 -11.63
C HIS A 92 -35.95 18.20 -10.30
N LEU A 93 -34.93 17.74 -9.57
CA LEU A 93 -35.12 16.99 -8.33
C LEU A 93 -35.55 17.92 -7.20
N SER A 94 -36.49 17.45 -6.37
CA SER A 94 -36.83 18.15 -5.13
C SER A 94 -35.62 18.20 -4.18
N MET A 95 -35.51 19.29 -3.41
CA MET A 95 -34.39 19.53 -2.50
C MET A 95 -34.13 18.34 -1.56
N THR A 96 -35.21 17.70 -1.08
CA THR A 96 -35.16 16.53 -0.20
C THR A 96 -34.59 15.29 -0.88
N LYS A 97 -34.94 15.06 -2.16
CA LYS A 97 -34.46 13.91 -2.94
C LYS A 97 -32.99 14.09 -3.32
N TYR A 98 -32.62 15.30 -3.75
CA TYR A 98 -31.24 15.68 -4.02
C TYR A 98 -30.32 15.46 -2.80
N TYR A 99 -30.73 15.95 -1.62
CA TYR A 99 -29.93 15.80 -0.41
C TYR A 99 -29.80 14.33 0.04
N THR A 100 -30.86 13.53 -0.12
CA THR A 100 -30.83 12.12 0.26
C THR A 100 -29.92 11.30 -0.64
N ASP A 101 -29.92 11.56 -1.95
CA ASP A 101 -29.09 10.82 -2.90
C ASP A 101 -27.62 11.29 -2.87
N LEU A 102 -27.35 12.58 -2.65
CA LEU A 102 -26.00 13.09 -2.36
C LEU A 102 -25.39 12.40 -1.13
N LYS A 103 -26.20 12.19 -0.09
CA LYS A 103 -25.77 11.54 1.16
C LYS A 103 -25.45 10.06 0.95
N LYS A 104 -26.09 9.39 0.00
CA LYS A 104 -25.77 8.00 -0.39
C LYS A 104 -24.47 7.89 -1.20
N ILE A 105 -24.15 8.88 -2.04
CA ILE A 105 -22.89 8.91 -2.82
C ILE A 105 -21.68 9.14 -1.91
N TRP A 106 -21.89 9.76 -0.75
CA TRP A 106 -20.83 10.06 0.22
C TRP A 106 -20.52 8.91 1.19
N GLN A 107 -21.46 7.99 1.42
CA GLN A 107 -21.29 6.84 2.33
C GLN A 107 -20.66 5.64 1.63
#